data_AF-A0A2U9CVG9-F1
#
_entry.id   AF-A0A2U9CVG9-F1
#
_cell.length_a   1.000
_cell.length_b   1.000
_cell.length_c   1.000
_cell.angle_alpha   90.00
_cell.angle_beta   90.00
_cell.angle_gamma   90.00
#
_symmetry.space_group_name_H-M   'P 1'
#
loop_
_entity.id
_entity.type
_entity.pdbx_description
1 polymer ?
#
loop_
_entity_poly.entity_id
_entity_poly.type
_entity_poly.pdbx_seq_one_letter_code
_entity_poly.pdbx_strand_id
1 'polypeptide(L)'
;MRQRSACLSSCPRGHYGKRSPHISICARCKEDCAFCFSENFCTRCHPGNFLFRGKCGNSCPKGLTANTALRECTECPVGCEVCVTRDVCVRCRADLYFLHGRCHLTCPSGSEPDAQLMQCIPQVHSEVGEWTEWGPCIRKRSMRAYRREEETRTQQVLQSQSVYGDRCPRVSEIRKCVINKRHSPSGS
;
A
#
# COMPACT_ATOMS: atom_id res chain seq x y z
N MET A 1 -4.01 41.61 -37.23
CA MET A 1 -4.60 42.14 -35.97
C MET A 1 -3.77 43.34 -35.53
N ARG A 2 -4.37 44.42 -35.00
CA ARG A 2 -3.68 45.72 -34.79
C ARG A 2 -3.52 46.01 -33.29
N GLN A 3 -2.28 46.20 -32.83
CA GLN A 3 -1.96 46.81 -31.54
C GLN A 3 -0.82 47.80 -31.80
N ARG A 4 -1.05 49.10 -31.52
CA ARG A 4 -0.07 50.20 -31.70
C ARG A 4 0.82 50.05 -32.94
N SER A 5 0.25 50.28 -34.12
CA SER A 5 0.98 50.43 -35.40
C SER A 5 1.73 49.21 -35.97
N ALA A 6 1.60 48.00 -35.40
CA ALA A 6 2.13 46.77 -36.01
C ALA A 6 1.00 45.79 -36.37
N CYS A 7 1.04 45.22 -37.59
CA CYS A 7 0.21 44.08 -37.96
C CYS A 7 0.85 42.81 -37.40
N LEU A 8 0.24 42.25 -36.36
CA LEU A 8 0.68 40.99 -35.75
C LEU A 8 0.04 39.79 -36.46
N SER A 9 0.85 38.77 -36.73
CA SER A 9 0.43 37.46 -37.27
C SER A 9 -0.32 36.61 -36.23
N SER A 10 -0.05 36.82 -34.94
CA SER A 10 -0.71 36.17 -33.80
C SER A 10 -0.89 37.15 -32.64
N CYS A 11 -1.87 36.89 -31.77
CA CYS A 11 -2.04 37.72 -30.57
C CYS A 11 -0.84 37.58 -29.63
N PRO A 12 -0.49 38.65 -28.88
CA PRO A 12 0.58 38.59 -27.88
C PRO A 12 0.22 37.61 -26.74
N ARG A 13 1.22 37.26 -25.91
CA ARG A 13 1.01 36.38 -24.74
C ARG A 13 -0.12 36.89 -23.85
N GLY A 14 -0.91 35.96 -23.29
CA GLY A 14 -2.09 36.29 -22.47
C GLY A 14 -3.29 36.84 -23.25
N HIS A 15 -3.31 36.73 -24.58
CA HIS A 15 -4.43 37.15 -25.42
C HIS A 15 -4.81 36.06 -26.44
N TYR A 16 -6.08 36.01 -26.79
CA TYR A 16 -6.62 35.14 -27.84
C TYR A 16 -7.30 35.98 -28.94
N GLY A 17 -7.34 35.44 -30.15
CA GLY A 17 -7.92 36.13 -31.30
C GLY A 17 -9.44 35.98 -31.35
N LYS A 18 -10.17 37.09 -31.31
CA LYS A 18 -11.62 37.13 -31.58
C LYS A 18 -11.84 37.64 -32.99
N ARG A 19 -12.24 36.74 -33.89
CA ARG A 19 -12.54 37.06 -35.30
C ARG A 19 -14.02 37.46 -35.42
N SER A 20 -14.28 38.60 -36.03
CA SER A 20 -15.60 39.06 -36.47
C SER A 20 -15.51 39.45 -37.95
N PRO A 21 -16.63 39.51 -38.70
CA PRO A 21 -16.63 39.77 -40.14
C PRO A 21 -15.88 41.04 -40.56
N HIS A 22 -15.80 42.03 -39.66
CA HIS A 22 -15.21 43.35 -39.96
C HIS A 22 -13.96 43.66 -39.13
N ILE A 23 -13.65 42.86 -38.10
CA ILE A 23 -12.51 43.14 -37.21
C ILE A 23 -11.97 41.86 -36.57
N SER A 24 -10.65 41.73 -36.55
CA SER A 24 -9.95 40.72 -35.74
C SER A 24 -9.20 41.43 -34.62
N ILE A 25 -9.69 41.25 -33.39
CA ILE A 25 -9.11 41.85 -32.19
C ILE A 25 -8.47 40.78 -31.31
N CYS A 26 -7.48 41.19 -30.53
CA CYS A 26 -6.91 40.35 -29.48
C CYS A 26 -7.60 40.69 -28.16
N ALA A 27 -8.35 39.73 -27.62
CA ALA A 27 -8.98 39.84 -26.31
C ALA A 27 -8.07 39.20 -25.25
N ARG A 28 -8.04 39.76 -24.05
CA ARG A 28 -7.21 39.27 -22.94
C ARG A 28 -7.80 37.96 -22.38
N CYS A 29 -6.93 37.05 -21.95
CA CYS A 29 -7.31 35.88 -21.16
C CYS A 29 -7.80 36.29 -19.76
N LYS A 30 -8.44 35.35 -19.05
CA LYS A 30 -8.80 35.54 -17.63
C LYS A 30 -7.55 35.64 -16.74
N GLU A 31 -7.72 36.27 -15.57
CA GLU A 31 -6.66 36.53 -14.57
C GLU A 31 -5.88 35.28 -14.14
N ASP A 32 -6.56 34.13 -14.06
CA ASP A 32 -6.01 32.83 -13.64
C ASP A 32 -5.29 32.07 -14.78
N CYS A 33 -5.36 32.60 -16.00
CA CYS A 33 -4.95 31.93 -17.23
C CYS A 33 -3.82 32.66 -17.97
N ALA A 34 -2.66 32.01 -18.07
CA ALA A 34 -1.48 32.55 -18.76
C ALA A 34 -1.61 32.45 -20.30
N PHE A 35 -2.23 31.39 -20.80
CA PHE A 35 -2.51 31.19 -22.23
C PHE A 35 -3.89 30.59 -22.41
N CYS A 36 -4.69 31.18 -23.30
CA CYS A 36 -6.04 30.72 -23.59
C CYS A 36 -6.28 30.63 -25.10
N PHE A 37 -7.15 29.71 -25.48
CA PHE A 37 -7.68 29.61 -26.84
C PHE A 37 -8.93 30.47 -27.01
N SER A 38 -9.75 30.55 -25.96
CA SER A 38 -10.94 31.40 -25.89
C SER A 38 -11.15 31.91 -24.47
N GLU A 39 -12.14 32.79 -24.27
CA GLU A 39 -12.51 33.29 -22.94
C GLU A 39 -12.76 32.19 -21.89
N ASN A 40 -13.28 31.04 -22.32
CA ASN A 40 -13.65 29.94 -21.43
C ASN A 40 -12.72 28.72 -21.53
N PHE A 41 -11.68 28.80 -22.36
CA PHE A 41 -10.77 27.68 -22.59
C PHE A 41 -9.32 28.12 -22.43
N CYS A 42 -8.80 27.90 -21.23
CA CYS A 42 -7.40 28.04 -20.89
C CYS A 42 -6.59 26.84 -21.36
N THR A 43 -5.39 27.09 -21.90
CA THR A 43 -4.44 26.05 -22.30
C THR A 43 -3.23 25.99 -21.36
N ARG A 44 -3.01 27.03 -20.54
CA ARG A 44 -1.95 27.03 -19.52
C ARG A 44 -2.27 28.03 -18.40
N CYS A 45 -2.24 27.54 -17.17
CA CYS A 45 -2.49 28.36 -15.98
C CYS A 45 -1.26 29.14 -15.53
N HIS A 46 -1.48 30.19 -14.75
CA HIS A 46 -0.40 30.84 -14.02
C HIS A 46 0.23 29.88 -12.98
N PRO A 47 1.51 30.08 -12.63
CA PRO A 47 2.17 29.29 -11.58
C PRO A 47 1.35 29.26 -10.28
N GLY A 48 1.27 28.09 -9.64
CA GLY A 48 0.45 27.87 -8.45
C GLY A 48 -0.98 27.39 -8.72
N ASN A 49 -1.41 27.31 -9.99
CA ASN A 49 -2.70 26.76 -10.39
C ASN A 49 -2.55 25.51 -11.26
N PHE A 50 -3.58 24.66 -11.24
CA PHE A 50 -3.69 23.43 -11.99
C PHE A 50 -4.76 23.58 -13.08
N LEU A 51 -4.45 23.07 -14.27
CA LEU A 51 -5.36 23.06 -15.41
C LEU A 51 -6.28 21.84 -15.36
N PHE A 52 -7.59 22.06 -15.49
CA PHE A 52 -8.59 21.01 -15.63
C PHE A 52 -9.70 21.41 -16.59
N ARG A 53 -9.90 20.64 -17.67
CA ARG A 53 -10.95 20.86 -18.70
C ARG A 53 -11.02 22.33 -19.19
N GLY A 54 -9.85 22.94 -19.42
CA GLY A 54 -9.77 24.31 -19.90
C GLY A 54 -9.97 25.40 -18.83
N LYS A 55 -10.03 25.05 -17.54
CA LYS A 55 -10.14 26.00 -16.43
C LYS A 55 -8.94 25.88 -15.50
N CYS A 56 -8.57 26.99 -14.89
CA CYS A 56 -7.53 27.02 -13.88
C CYS A 56 -8.14 27.02 -12.50
N GLY A 57 -7.51 26.31 -11.58
CA GLY A 57 -7.91 26.28 -10.19
C GLY A 57 -6.71 26.06 -9.29
N ASN A 58 -6.81 26.57 -8.07
CA ASN A 58 -5.80 26.46 -7.03
C ASN A 58 -5.74 25.02 -6.48
N SER A 59 -6.84 24.27 -6.64
CA SER A 59 -7.01 22.89 -6.21
C SER A 59 -7.77 22.08 -7.27
N CYS A 60 -7.56 20.77 -7.24
CA CYS A 60 -8.28 19.86 -8.14
C CYS A 60 -9.64 19.45 -7.57
N PRO A 61 -10.65 19.25 -8.42
CA PRO A 61 -11.95 18.75 -7.99
C PRO A 61 -11.85 17.32 -7.42
N LYS A 62 -12.89 16.90 -6.68
CA LYS A 62 -12.94 15.57 -6.03
C LYS A 62 -12.70 14.44 -7.05
N GLY A 63 -11.87 13.47 -6.69
CA GLY A 63 -11.50 12.34 -7.54
C GLY A 63 -10.33 12.59 -8.49
N LEU A 64 -9.72 13.79 -8.44
CA LEU A 64 -8.51 14.13 -9.18
C LEU A 64 -7.40 14.56 -8.23
N THR A 65 -6.16 14.41 -8.68
CA THR A 65 -4.96 14.89 -7.98
C THR A 65 -4.21 15.95 -8.78
N ALA A 66 -3.53 16.81 -8.05
CA ALA A 66 -2.67 17.85 -8.58
C ALA A 66 -1.34 17.24 -9.04
N ASN A 67 -1.14 17.13 -10.35
CA ASN A 67 0.14 16.75 -10.92
C ASN A 67 1.03 18.00 -10.99
N THR A 68 2.00 18.12 -10.09
CA THR A 68 2.91 19.28 -10.03
C THR A 68 3.88 19.34 -11.20
N ALA A 69 4.26 18.20 -11.79
CA ALA A 69 5.15 18.13 -12.95
C ALA A 69 4.46 18.66 -14.22
N LEU A 70 3.19 18.29 -14.43
CA LEU A 70 2.39 18.74 -15.57
C LEU A 70 1.62 20.03 -15.31
N ARG A 71 1.46 20.44 -14.05
CA ARG A 71 0.58 21.54 -13.59
C ARG A 71 -0.87 21.35 -14.04
N GLU A 72 -1.34 20.13 -13.96
CA GLU A 72 -2.65 19.68 -14.43
C GLU A 72 -3.34 18.82 -13.36
N CYS A 73 -4.67 18.78 -13.39
CA CYS A 73 -5.43 17.83 -12.59
C CYS A 73 -5.53 16.50 -13.34
N THR A 74 -4.99 15.44 -12.75
CA THR A 74 -5.00 14.09 -13.31
C THR A 74 -5.90 13.16 -12.50
N GLU A 75 -6.51 12.18 -13.16
CA GLU A 75 -7.32 11.17 -12.47
C GLU A 75 -6.46 10.24 -11.61
N CYS A 76 -7.00 9.84 -10.45
CA CYS A 76 -6.36 8.85 -9.60
C CYS A 76 -6.53 7.42 -10.16
N PRO A 77 -5.69 6.46 -9.70
CA PRO A 77 -5.91 5.04 -9.98
C PRO A 77 -7.32 4.56 -9.68
N VAL A 78 -7.73 3.50 -10.35
CA VAL A 78 -9.00 2.81 -10.09
C VAL A 78 -9.08 2.41 -8.60
N GLY A 79 -10.22 2.69 -7.97
CA GLY A 79 -10.44 2.40 -6.55
C GLY A 79 -9.79 3.39 -5.57
N CYS A 80 -8.98 4.34 -6.06
CA CYS A 80 -8.40 5.38 -5.23
C CYS A 80 -9.33 6.60 -5.13
N GLU A 81 -9.45 7.17 -3.92
CA GLU A 81 -10.18 8.41 -3.67
C GLU A 81 -9.24 9.62 -3.64
N VAL A 82 -8.06 9.47 -3.02
CA VAL A 82 -7.03 10.51 -2.95
C VAL A 82 -5.68 9.90 -3.27
N CYS A 83 -4.98 10.45 -4.24
CA CYS A 83 -3.64 10.04 -4.65
C CYS A 83 -2.68 11.24 -4.65
N VAL A 84 -1.39 10.98 -4.41
CA VAL A 84 -0.33 12.00 -4.48
C VAL A 84 0.22 12.09 -5.90
N THR A 85 0.38 10.94 -6.53
CA THR A 85 0.77 10.81 -7.94
C THR A 85 -0.21 9.87 -8.63
N ARG A 86 -0.10 9.76 -9.96
CA ARG A 86 -0.91 8.82 -10.73
C ARG A 86 -0.75 7.36 -10.28
N ASP A 87 0.32 7.01 -9.55
CA ASP A 87 0.63 5.63 -9.17
C ASP A 87 0.63 5.40 -7.65
N VAL A 88 0.55 6.47 -6.84
CA VAL A 88 0.58 6.41 -5.37
C VAL A 88 -0.72 6.95 -4.80
N CYS A 89 -1.58 6.03 -4.36
CA CYS A 89 -2.77 6.32 -3.59
C CYS A 89 -2.41 6.58 -2.11
N VAL A 90 -3.19 7.41 -1.44
CA VAL A 90 -3.12 7.63 0.01
C VAL A 90 -4.45 7.32 0.72
N ARG A 91 -5.54 7.26 -0.03
CA ARG A 91 -6.86 6.90 0.51
C ARG A 91 -7.68 6.16 -0.53
N CYS A 92 -8.06 4.94 -0.18
CA CYS A 92 -8.91 4.10 -1.00
C CYS A 92 -10.39 4.47 -0.83
N ARG A 93 -11.20 4.14 -1.84
CA ARG A 93 -12.66 4.19 -1.72
C ARG A 93 -13.14 3.13 -0.71
N ALA A 94 -14.40 3.26 -0.27
CA ALA A 94 -15.03 2.27 0.60
C ALA A 94 -14.87 0.84 0.04
N ASP A 95 -14.74 -0.13 0.95
CA ASP A 95 -14.63 -1.56 0.66
C ASP A 95 -13.32 -2.00 -0.04
N LEU A 96 -12.32 -1.12 -0.15
CA LEU A 96 -10.98 -1.46 -0.63
C LEU A 96 -9.95 -1.37 0.48
N TYR A 97 -9.01 -2.32 0.50
CA TYR A 97 -7.89 -2.36 1.42
C TYR A 97 -6.68 -1.63 0.85
N PHE A 98 -6.06 -0.79 1.68
CA PHE A 98 -4.83 -0.10 1.31
C PHE A 98 -3.60 -0.97 1.55
N LEU A 99 -2.70 -1.04 0.56
CA LEU A 99 -1.38 -1.67 0.68
C LEU A 99 -0.36 -0.98 -0.23
N HIS A 100 0.76 -0.53 0.33
CA HIS A 100 1.90 0.05 -0.40
C HIS A 100 1.52 1.11 -1.47
N GLY A 101 0.60 2.01 -1.15
CA GLY A 101 0.17 3.06 -2.08
C GLY A 101 -0.83 2.59 -3.14
N ARG A 102 -1.40 1.40 -3.01
CA ARG A 102 -2.41 0.85 -3.91
C ARG A 102 -3.65 0.39 -3.14
N CYS A 103 -4.76 0.31 -3.85
CA CYS A 103 -6.04 -0.14 -3.33
C CYS A 103 -6.36 -1.50 -3.92
N HIS A 104 -6.71 -2.43 -3.05
CA HIS A 104 -6.98 -3.83 -3.40
C HIS A 104 -8.36 -4.23 -2.89
N LEU A 105 -9.15 -4.92 -3.73
CA LEU A 105 -10.42 -5.50 -3.29
C LEU A 105 -10.18 -6.68 -2.33
N THR A 106 -9.10 -7.43 -2.56
CA THR A 106 -8.66 -8.54 -1.70
C THR A 106 -7.16 -8.43 -1.52
N CYS A 107 -6.69 -8.60 -0.28
CA CYS A 107 -5.27 -8.50 0.04
C CYS A 107 -4.46 -9.56 -0.72
N PRO A 108 -3.33 -9.19 -1.36
CA PRO A 108 -2.48 -10.12 -2.08
C PRO A 108 -1.77 -11.11 -1.14
N SER A 109 -1.19 -12.17 -1.71
CA SER A 109 -0.48 -13.22 -0.97
C SER A 109 0.58 -12.66 -0.02
N GLY A 110 0.64 -13.19 1.21
CA GLY A 110 1.52 -12.69 2.27
C GLY A 110 0.96 -11.51 3.06
N SER A 111 -0.30 -11.13 2.82
CA SER A 111 -1.01 -10.13 3.61
C SER A 111 -2.44 -10.57 3.93
N GLU A 112 -2.97 -10.10 5.06
CA GLU A 112 -4.32 -10.37 5.53
C GLU A 112 -5.11 -9.06 5.71
N PRO A 113 -6.44 -9.09 5.54
CA PRO A 113 -7.26 -7.89 5.66
C PRO A 113 -7.47 -7.50 7.13
N ASP A 114 -7.11 -6.26 7.46
CA ASP A 114 -7.53 -5.61 8.71
C ASP A 114 -8.77 -4.76 8.43
N ALA A 115 -9.92 -5.24 8.91
CA ALA A 115 -11.22 -4.57 8.72
C ALA A 115 -11.37 -3.29 9.55
N GLN A 116 -10.59 -3.11 10.63
CA GLN A 116 -10.65 -1.91 11.46
C GLN A 116 -9.86 -0.78 10.81
N LEU A 117 -8.70 -1.10 10.25
CA LEU A 117 -7.80 -0.13 9.61
C LEU A 117 -8.04 0.02 8.10
N MET A 118 -8.87 -0.84 7.50
CA MET A 118 -9.09 -0.94 6.06
C MET A 118 -7.77 -1.02 5.28
N GLN A 119 -6.86 -1.86 5.79
CA GLN A 119 -5.49 -2.02 5.31
C GLN A 119 -5.15 -3.50 5.20
N CYS A 120 -4.22 -3.83 4.30
CA CYS A 120 -3.61 -5.15 4.30
C CYS A 120 -2.41 -5.13 5.23
N ILE A 121 -2.45 -5.97 6.28
CA ILE A 121 -1.32 -6.16 7.19
C ILE A 121 -0.52 -7.40 6.76
N PRO A 122 0.80 -7.43 7.00
CA PRO A 122 1.61 -8.61 6.67
C PRO A 122 1.11 -9.86 7.40
N GLN A 123 1.05 -10.99 6.70
CA GLN A 123 0.83 -12.28 7.35
C GLN A 123 2.06 -12.62 8.20
N VAL A 124 1.81 -12.96 9.46
CA VAL A 124 2.86 -13.42 10.37
C VAL A 124 2.82 -14.93 10.43
N HIS A 125 3.92 -15.55 10.03
CA HIS A 125 4.15 -16.98 10.19
C HIS A 125 4.78 -17.20 11.55
N SER A 126 4.45 -18.32 12.19
CA SER A 126 5.05 -18.61 13.50
C SER A 126 6.52 -18.97 13.35
N GLU A 127 7.36 -18.35 14.17
CA GLU A 127 8.75 -18.72 14.33
C GLU A 127 8.93 -19.48 15.64
N VAL A 128 9.62 -20.62 15.57
CA VAL A 128 9.97 -21.45 16.72
C VAL A 128 11.46 -21.33 16.99
N GLY A 129 11.83 -21.31 18.26
CA GLY A 129 13.21 -21.23 18.69
C GLY A 129 13.94 -22.56 18.60
N GLU A 130 15.15 -22.61 19.13
CA GLU A 130 15.90 -23.85 19.22
C GLU A 130 15.21 -24.86 20.13
N TRP A 131 15.37 -26.14 19.79
CA TRP A 131 14.94 -27.21 20.64
C TRP A 131 15.78 -27.26 21.92
N THR A 132 15.12 -27.51 23.06
CA THR A 132 15.82 -27.82 24.31
C THR A 132 16.64 -29.11 24.17
N GLU A 133 17.43 -29.46 25.18
CA GLU A 133 17.90 -30.83 25.30
C GLU A 133 16.76 -31.80 25.65
N TRP A 134 16.98 -33.10 25.43
CA TRP A 134 16.01 -34.13 25.83
C TRP A 134 15.84 -34.14 27.34
N GLY A 135 14.59 -34.05 27.80
CA GLY A 135 14.27 -34.20 29.21
C GLY A 135 14.62 -35.61 29.74
N PRO A 136 14.51 -35.82 31.05
CA PRO A 136 14.78 -37.12 31.65
C PRO A 136 13.77 -38.17 31.18
N CYS A 137 14.21 -39.43 31.13
CA CYS A 137 13.36 -40.57 30.76
C CYS A 137 12.24 -40.78 31.80
N ILE A 138 10.98 -40.57 31.40
CA ILE A 138 9.82 -40.67 32.30
C ILE A 138 9.21 -42.06 32.22
N ARG A 139 9.06 -42.69 33.39
CA ARG A 139 8.47 -44.02 33.52
C ARG A 139 6.95 -43.96 33.57
N LYS A 140 6.27 -44.32 32.48
CA LYS A 140 4.81 -44.54 32.47
C LYS A 140 4.47 -45.84 33.21
N ARG A 141 3.43 -45.80 34.06
CA ARG A 141 2.98 -46.95 34.86
C ARG A 141 2.34 -48.01 33.95
N SER A 142 3.14 -48.96 33.45
CA SER A 142 2.70 -50.06 32.57
C SER A 142 2.85 -51.43 33.27
N MET A 143 1.87 -52.31 33.09
CA MET A 143 1.79 -53.64 33.73
C MET A 143 2.58 -54.75 33.02
N ARG A 144 3.42 -54.44 32.02
CA ARG A 144 4.21 -55.45 31.28
C ARG A 144 5.72 -55.33 31.53
N ALA A 145 6.42 -56.46 31.45
CA ALA A 145 7.84 -56.64 31.83
C ALA A 145 8.87 -55.91 30.93
N TYR A 146 8.45 -55.32 29.80
CA TYR A 146 9.28 -54.45 28.96
C TYR A 146 8.85 -52.99 29.16
N ARG A 147 9.71 -52.17 29.79
CA ARG A 147 9.42 -50.75 30.01
C ARG A 147 9.77 -49.96 28.76
N ARG A 148 8.74 -49.57 27.99
CA ARG A 148 8.87 -48.47 27.04
C ARG A 148 8.72 -47.17 27.83
N GLU A 149 9.82 -46.44 27.96
CA GLU A 149 9.86 -45.14 28.61
C GLU A 149 10.02 -44.07 27.52
N GLU A 150 9.65 -42.83 27.86
CA GLU A 150 9.61 -41.73 26.90
C GLU A 150 10.37 -40.52 27.45
N GLU A 151 11.16 -39.89 26.58
CA GLU A 151 11.77 -38.58 26.80
C GLU A 151 11.04 -37.57 25.91
N THR A 152 10.88 -36.35 26.40
CA THR A 152 10.22 -35.26 25.68
C THR A 152 11.18 -34.08 25.56
N ARG A 153 11.12 -33.40 24.44
CA ARG A 153 11.86 -32.16 24.15
C ARG A 153 10.89 -31.14 23.62
N THR A 154 11.11 -29.88 23.95
CA THR A 154 10.23 -28.79 23.53
C THR A 154 11.04 -27.70 22.86
N GLN A 155 10.36 -26.87 22.08
CA GLN A 155 10.90 -25.62 21.57
C GLN A 155 9.88 -24.52 21.86
N GLN A 156 10.36 -23.32 22.14
CA GLN A 156 9.50 -22.18 22.42
C GLN A 156 8.99 -21.56 21.12
N VAL A 157 7.76 -21.05 21.13
CA VAL A 157 7.24 -20.22 20.04
C VAL A 157 7.76 -18.80 20.28
N LEU A 158 8.64 -18.33 19.41
CA LEU A 158 9.21 -16.98 19.48
C LEU A 158 8.26 -15.95 18.88
N GLN A 159 7.54 -16.33 17.81
CA GLN A 159 6.54 -15.49 17.17
C GLN A 159 5.25 -16.27 16.94
N SER A 160 4.12 -15.70 17.37
CA SER A 160 2.81 -16.32 17.16
C SER A 160 2.29 -16.02 15.77
N GLN A 161 1.67 -17.03 15.15
CA GLN A 161 1.03 -16.91 13.84
C GLN A 161 -0.16 -15.94 13.88
N SER A 162 -0.34 -15.22 12.78
CA SER A 162 -1.57 -14.48 12.47
C SER A 162 -2.75 -15.44 12.18
N VAL A 163 -3.97 -14.92 12.09
CA VAL A 163 -5.19 -15.72 11.88
C VAL A 163 -5.13 -16.50 10.56
N TYR A 164 -4.55 -15.89 9.52
CA TYR A 164 -4.33 -16.54 8.22
C TYR A 164 -2.90 -17.08 8.04
N GLY A 165 -2.08 -17.08 9.10
CA GLY A 165 -0.74 -17.65 9.07
C GLY A 165 -0.74 -19.16 8.91
N ASP A 166 0.34 -19.69 8.32
CA ASP A 166 0.56 -21.13 8.24
C ASP A 166 0.62 -21.78 9.63
N ARG A 167 0.16 -23.04 9.72
CA ARG A 167 0.14 -23.79 10.99
C ARG A 167 1.52 -23.80 11.64
N CYS A 168 1.53 -23.50 12.94
CA CYS A 168 2.75 -23.58 13.73
C CYS A 168 3.51 -24.91 13.56
N PRO A 169 4.85 -24.85 13.37
CA PRO A 169 5.71 -26.01 13.50
C PRO A 169 5.49 -26.71 14.84
N ARG A 170 5.75 -28.03 14.86
CA ARG A 170 5.50 -28.85 16.04
C ARG A 170 6.41 -28.40 17.19
N VAL A 171 5.85 -28.00 18.33
CA VAL A 171 6.60 -27.44 19.47
C VAL A 171 7.04 -28.47 20.51
N SER A 172 6.62 -29.73 20.35
CA SER A 172 7.00 -30.84 21.23
C SER A 172 7.28 -32.10 20.43
N GLU A 173 8.28 -32.84 20.87
CA GLU A 173 8.70 -34.11 20.30
C GLU A 173 8.91 -35.14 21.41
N ILE A 174 8.49 -36.38 21.16
CA ILE A 174 8.59 -37.49 22.11
C ILE A 174 9.37 -38.62 21.45
N ARG A 175 10.39 -39.15 22.13
CA ARG A 175 11.13 -40.34 21.69
C ARG A 175 11.20 -41.38 22.79
N LYS A 176 11.51 -42.62 22.41
CA LYS A 176 11.70 -43.72 23.35
C LYS A 176 13.10 -43.68 23.95
N CYS A 177 13.18 -44.04 25.23
CA CYS A 177 14.42 -44.14 26.00
C CYS A 177 14.45 -45.44 26.81
N VAL A 178 15.62 -45.78 27.36
CA VAL A 178 15.82 -46.98 28.17
C VAL A 178 16.58 -46.61 29.45
N ILE A 179 15.95 -46.73 30.62
CA ILE A 179 16.68 -46.63 31.90
C ILE A 179 17.35 -47.98 32.22
N ASN A 180 18.67 -48.03 32.13
CA ASN A 180 19.44 -49.12 32.71
C ASN A 180 19.36 -49.05 34.24
N LYS A 181 18.87 -50.11 34.89
CA LYS A 181 18.98 -50.24 36.34
C LYS A 181 20.47 -50.28 36.70
N ARG A 182 20.94 -49.31 37.48
CA ARG A 182 22.25 -49.46 38.15
C ARG A 182 22.15 -50.73 39.02
N HIS A 183 23.02 -51.70 38.76
CA HIS A 183 23.27 -52.75 39.73
C HIS A 183 23.84 -52.07 40.98
N SER A 184 23.10 -52.14 42.08
CA SER A 184 23.67 -51.89 43.40
C SER A 184 24.90 -52.80 43.56
N PRO A 185 26.06 -52.30 44.00
CA PRO A 185 27.12 -53.19 44.43
C PRO A 185 26.58 -53.94 45.65
N SER A 186 26.31 -55.23 45.48
CA SER A 186 26.18 -56.17 46.58
C SER A 186 27.48 -56.16 47.36
N GLY A 187 27.36 -56.15 48.69
CA GLY A 187 28.42 -55.83 49.64
C GLY A 187 29.73 -56.59 49.50
N SER A 188 30.75 -56.01 50.14
CA SER A 188 31.79 -56.70 50.87
C SER A 188 32.19 -55.78 52.03
#